data_AF-A0A2G6TW23-F1
#
_entry.id   AF-A0A2G6TW23-F1
#
_cell.length_a   1.000
_cell.length_b   1.000
_cell.length_c   1.000
_cell.angle_alpha   90.00
_cell.angle_beta   90.00
_cell.angle_gamma   90.00
#
_symmetry.space_group_name_H-M   'P 1'
#
loop_
_entity.id
_entity.type
_entity.pdbx_description
1 polymer ?
#
loop_
_entity_poly.entity_id
_entity_poly.type
_entity_poly.pdbx_seq_one_letter_code
_entity_poly.pdbx_strand_id
1 'polypeptide(L)'
;MAAKKILRFVGNAITEVFGVQASTGAANAGDIVSLDDSGRLDMSMMPVGMGADTAVIASSEALAAGDFVNIWNSTGAKVRKADGTVSGKEAHGFVLAAVTSGANATVYFEGTNTQVSGQTAGPVFLQTTAGTAGATAPSAAGNVVQRLGIAISATAINFESGVPVVLA
;
A
#
# COMPACT_ATOMS: atom_id res chain seq x y z
N MET A 1 14.73 -4.33 14.65
CA MET A 1 15.98 -4.10 15.39
C MET A 1 15.79 -2.83 16.20
N ALA A 2 16.35 -2.76 17.42
CA ALA A 2 16.30 -1.50 18.16
C ALA A 2 17.14 -0.45 17.44
N ALA A 3 16.68 0.80 17.44
CA ALA A 3 17.43 1.91 16.87
C ALA A 3 18.85 1.97 17.45
N LYS A 4 19.81 2.44 16.65
CA LYS A 4 21.16 2.67 17.17
C LYS A 4 21.13 3.81 18.19
N LYS A 5 21.97 3.69 19.21
CA LYS A 5 22.15 4.73 20.22
C LYS A 5 23.13 5.79 19.74
N ILE A 6 22.89 7.04 20.14
CA ILE A 6 23.71 8.20 19.87
C ILE A 6 23.98 8.97 21.17
N LEU A 7 25.08 9.72 21.21
CA LEU A 7 25.38 10.60 22.33
C LEU A 7 24.70 11.95 22.12
N ARG A 8 23.92 12.39 23.11
CA ARG A 8 23.29 13.72 23.16
C ARG A 8 23.71 14.42 24.45
N PHE A 9 23.98 15.72 24.36
CA PHE A 9 24.21 16.54 25.54
C PHE A 9 22.86 16.95 26.14
N VAL A 10 22.59 16.52 27.38
CA VAL A 10 21.33 16.74 28.09
C VAL A 10 21.67 17.16 29.52
N GLY A 11 21.11 18.28 29.99
CA GLY A 11 21.28 18.70 31.39
C GLY A 11 22.73 18.84 31.84
N ASN A 12 23.60 19.35 30.96
CA ASN A 12 25.04 19.50 31.20
C ASN A 12 25.84 18.18 31.34
N ALA A 13 25.28 17.07 30.86
CA ALA A 13 25.93 15.75 30.82
C ALA A 13 25.79 15.09 29.44
N ILE A 14 26.72 14.20 29.11
CA ILE A 14 26.61 13.35 27.92
C ILE A 14 25.70 12.16 28.27
N THR A 15 24.65 11.94 27.51
CA THR A 15 23.67 10.86 27.71
C THR A 15 23.48 10.06 26.42
N GLU A 16 23.33 8.74 26.53
CA GLU A 16 22.92 7.90 25.40
C GLU A 16 21.41 8.04 25.15
N VAL A 17 21.03 8.29 23.90
CA VAL A 17 19.63 8.37 23.47
C VAL A 17 19.46 7.50 22.23
N PHE A 18 18.29 6.87 22.09
CA PHE A 18 17.94 6.13 20.88
C PHE A 18 17.53 7.07 19.75
N GLY A 19 17.90 6.74 18.51
CA GLY A 19 17.24 7.31 17.34
C GLY A 19 15.77 6.90 17.29
N VAL A 20 14.94 7.73 16.65
CA VAL A 20 13.51 7.44 16.48
C VAL A 20 13.30 6.78 15.12
N GLN A 21 12.62 5.63 15.09
CA GLN A 21 12.33 4.89 13.87
C GLN A 21 10.97 5.22 13.27
N ALA A 22 9.97 5.62 14.07
CA ALA A 22 8.65 6.06 13.62
C ALA A 22 8.17 7.29 14.43
N SER A 23 7.56 8.26 13.75
CA SER A 23 7.11 9.51 14.36
C SER A 23 5.82 9.30 15.14
N THR A 24 5.77 9.85 16.36
CA THR A 24 4.56 9.98 17.18
C THR A 24 4.04 11.43 17.19
N GLY A 25 4.49 12.24 16.22
CA GLY A 25 4.10 13.64 16.07
C GLY A 25 4.91 14.58 16.97
N ALA A 26 4.23 15.55 17.60
CA ALA A 26 4.88 16.64 18.34
C ALA A 26 5.80 16.17 19.48
N ALA A 27 5.56 14.98 20.03
CA ALA A 27 6.41 14.40 21.08
C ALA A 27 7.85 14.12 20.61
N ASN A 28 8.08 13.98 19.30
CA ASN A 28 9.40 13.74 18.71
C ASN A 28 10.09 15.00 18.19
N ALA A 29 9.64 16.20 18.60
CA ALA A 29 10.24 17.45 18.15
C ALA A 29 11.74 17.53 18.52
N GLY A 30 12.60 17.64 17.50
CA GLY A 30 14.05 17.74 17.66
C GLY A 30 14.77 16.40 17.87
N ASP A 31 14.08 15.27 17.75
CA ASP A 31 14.70 13.96 17.78
C ASP A 31 15.47 13.64 16.50
N ILE A 32 16.46 12.75 16.60
CA ILE A 32 17.24 12.28 15.46
C ILE A 32 16.57 11.05 14.86
N VAL A 33 16.28 11.12 13.56
CA VAL A 33 15.71 10.02 12.80
C VAL A 33 16.70 8.86 12.65
N SER A 34 16.18 7.64 12.61
CA SER A 34 16.93 6.43 12.32
C SER A 34 16.18 5.57 11.31
N LEU A 35 16.93 4.76 10.55
CA LEU A 35 16.36 3.84 9.57
C LEU A 35 15.69 2.65 10.27
N ASP A 36 14.64 2.13 9.63
CA ASP A 36 13.97 0.90 10.00
C ASP A 36 14.78 -0.35 9.65
N ASP A 37 14.21 -1.54 9.88
CA ASP A 37 14.84 -2.83 9.57
C ASP A 37 15.07 -3.08 8.08
N SER A 38 14.43 -2.31 7.20
CA SER A 38 14.65 -2.32 5.76
C SER A 38 15.74 -1.34 5.31
N GLY A 39 16.32 -0.57 6.24
CA GLY A 39 17.31 0.45 5.95
C GLY A 39 16.71 1.72 5.32
N ARG A 40 15.44 2.01 5.60
CA ARG A 40 14.72 3.19 5.08
C ARG A 40 14.16 4.05 6.20
N LEU A 41 13.86 5.31 5.90
CA LEU A 41 13.09 6.14 6.83
C LEU A 41 11.64 5.68 6.81
N ASP A 42 11.04 5.54 7.99
CA ASP A 42 9.61 5.23 8.10
C ASP A 42 8.77 6.39 7.53
N MET A 43 7.66 6.04 6.89
CA MET A 43 6.83 7.00 6.17
C MET A 43 6.17 8.04 7.09
N SER A 44 6.01 7.74 8.39
CA SER A 44 5.53 8.70 9.39
C SER A 44 6.51 9.86 9.66
N MET A 45 7.77 9.73 9.23
CA MET A 45 8.78 10.79 9.35
C MET A 45 8.70 11.84 8.24
N MET A 46 7.94 11.56 7.17
CA MET A 46 7.81 12.46 6.04
C MET A 46 6.67 13.47 6.29
N PRO A 47 6.82 14.74 5.85
CA PRO A 47 5.71 15.69 5.86
C PRO A 47 4.51 15.17 5.06
N VAL A 48 3.30 15.60 5.42
CA VAL A 48 2.10 15.29 4.63
C VAL A 48 2.26 15.80 3.19
N GLY A 49 1.94 14.94 2.21
CA GLY A 49 2.13 15.23 0.78
C GLY A 49 3.54 14.97 0.23
N MET A 50 4.48 14.50 1.07
CA MET A 50 5.80 14.04 0.66
C MET A 50 5.92 12.55 1.02
N GLY A 51 6.09 11.66 0.03
CA GLY A 51 6.12 10.21 0.26
C GLY A 51 5.20 9.47 -0.72
N ALA A 52 4.92 8.19 -0.44
CA ALA A 52 3.95 7.45 -1.25
C ALA A 52 2.54 8.01 -1.03
N ASP A 53 1.78 8.18 -2.12
CA ASP A 53 0.38 8.61 -2.03
C ASP A 53 -0.45 7.50 -1.37
N THR A 54 -0.81 7.72 -0.11
CA THR A 54 -1.48 6.74 0.73
C THR A 54 -2.61 7.31 1.55
N ALA A 55 -3.58 6.46 1.89
CA ALA A 55 -4.59 6.74 2.90
C ALA A 55 -4.77 5.54 3.84
N VAL A 56 -5.03 5.83 5.11
CA VAL A 56 -5.40 4.82 6.10
C VAL A 56 -6.92 4.73 6.16
N ILE A 57 -7.48 3.59 5.77
CA ILE A 57 -8.93 3.37 5.68
C ILE A 57 -9.28 2.00 6.26
N ALA A 58 -10.35 1.92 7.06
CA ALA A 58 -10.80 0.65 7.63
C ALA A 58 -11.21 -0.36 6.55
N SER A 59 -10.72 -1.59 6.67
CA SER A 59 -11.10 -2.70 5.79
C SER A 59 -12.50 -3.22 6.15
N SER A 60 -13.27 -3.63 5.15
CA SER A 60 -14.54 -4.35 5.34
C SER A 60 -14.39 -5.87 5.23
N GLU A 61 -13.19 -6.35 4.91
CA GLU A 61 -12.84 -7.76 4.84
C GLU A 61 -11.33 -7.96 5.12
N ALA A 62 -10.91 -9.22 5.25
CA ALA A 62 -9.48 -9.52 5.36
C ALA A 62 -8.78 -9.27 4.01
N LEU A 63 -7.63 -8.59 4.07
CA LEU A 63 -6.77 -8.29 2.95
C LEU A 63 -5.42 -9.02 3.12
N ALA A 64 -4.89 -9.58 2.05
CA ALA A 64 -3.55 -10.11 1.99
C ALA A 64 -2.56 -9.02 1.52
N ALA A 65 -1.30 -9.15 1.90
CA ALA A 65 -0.24 -8.31 1.35
C ALA A 65 -0.16 -8.54 -0.17
N GLY A 66 -0.21 -7.46 -0.94
CA GLY A 66 -0.21 -7.50 -2.40
C GLY A 66 -1.58 -7.41 -3.04
N ASP A 67 -2.67 -7.47 -2.26
CA ASP A 67 -4.02 -7.33 -2.80
C ASP A 67 -4.24 -5.94 -3.41
N PHE A 68 -4.80 -5.93 -4.62
CA PHE A 68 -5.40 -4.74 -5.21
C PHE A 68 -6.77 -4.50 -4.60
N VAL A 69 -7.04 -3.24 -4.23
CA VAL A 69 -8.18 -2.89 -3.40
C VAL A 69 -9.08 -1.85 -4.06
N ASN A 70 -10.37 -1.97 -3.76
CA ASN A 70 -11.43 -1.04 -4.11
C ASN A 70 -11.84 -0.26 -2.86
N ILE A 71 -11.97 1.06 -3.01
CA ILE A 71 -12.54 1.92 -1.98
C ILE A 71 -14.01 2.12 -2.34
N TRP A 72 -14.88 1.81 -1.40
CA TRP A 72 -16.32 1.89 -1.59
C TRP A 72 -17.00 2.58 -0.43
N ASN A 73 -18.20 3.09 -0.67
CA ASN A 73 -19.02 3.68 0.37
C ASN A 73 -19.83 2.60 1.10
N SER A 74 -19.50 2.38 2.37
CA SER A 74 -20.23 1.54 3.31
C SER A 74 -20.32 2.30 4.62
N THR A 75 -21.34 3.18 4.70
CA THR A 75 -21.50 4.19 5.76
C THR A 75 -20.25 5.06 5.96
N GLY A 76 -19.57 5.37 4.85
CA GLY A 76 -18.24 6.01 4.80
C GLY A 76 -17.25 5.16 4.01
N ALA A 77 -16.04 5.69 3.80
CA ALA A 77 -15.01 4.97 3.06
C ALA A 77 -14.64 3.65 3.77
N LYS A 78 -14.67 2.56 3.02
CA LYS A 78 -14.16 1.25 3.42
C LYS A 78 -13.34 0.64 2.29
N VAL A 79 -12.40 -0.22 2.66
CA VAL A 79 -11.53 -0.94 1.72
C VAL A 79 -11.98 -2.38 1.61
N ARG A 80 -12.08 -2.88 0.38
CA ARG A 80 -12.31 -4.29 0.05
C ARG A 80 -11.38 -4.69 -1.10
N LYS A 81 -11.27 -5.98 -1.40
CA LYS A 81 -10.57 -6.47 -2.59
C LYS A 81 -11.27 -5.98 -3.86
N ALA A 82 -10.48 -5.53 -4.82
CA ALA A 82 -10.96 -5.23 -6.17
C ALA A 82 -11.31 -6.55 -6.89
N ASP A 83 -12.27 -6.52 -7.81
CA ASP A 83 -12.77 -7.73 -8.45
C ASP A 83 -13.26 -7.45 -9.88
N GLY A 84 -12.62 -8.09 -10.85
CA GLY A 84 -12.95 -7.95 -12.27
C GLY A 84 -14.30 -8.55 -12.68
N THR A 85 -15.03 -9.23 -11.79
CA THR A 85 -16.37 -9.78 -12.08
C THR A 85 -17.52 -8.82 -11.74
N VAL A 86 -17.24 -7.70 -11.06
CA VAL A 86 -18.29 -6.80 -10.54
C VAL A 86 -18.00 -5.36 -10.92
N SER A 87 -18.90 -4.76 -11.72
CA SER A 87 -18.87 -3.32 -11.98
C SER A 87 -18.97 -2.52 -10.66
N GLY A 88 -18.11 -1.52 -10.48
CA GLY A 88 -17.98 -0.78 -9.22
C GLY A 88 -17.04 -1.42 -8.19
N LYS A 89 -16.32 -2.49 -8.58
CA LYS A 89 -15.21 -3.09 -7.80
C LYS A 89 -13.85 -2.97 -8.49
N GLU A 90 -13.67 -1.98 -9.35
CA GLU A 90 -12.37 -1.60 -9.91
C GLU A 90 -11.33 -1.31 -8.81
N ALA A 91 -10.06 -1.50 -9.14
CA ALA A 91 -8.96 -1.20 -8.24
C ALA A 91 -8.71 0.31 -8.19
N HIS A 92 -8.63 0.84 -6.97
CA HIS A 92 -8.21 2.21 -6.69
C HIS A 92 -6.78 2.28 -6.14
N GLY A 93 -6.25 1.16 -5.66
CA GLY A 93 -4.91 1.08 -5.08
C GLY A 93 -4.54 -0.35 -4.70
N PHE A 94 -3.53 -0.51 -3.86
CA PHE A 94 -3.08 -1.79 -3.33
C PHE A 94 -2.63 -1.69 -1.87
N VAL A 95 -2.45 -2.83 -1.21
CA VAL A 95 -1.88 -2.91 0.15
C VAL A 95 -0.56 -3.67 0.16
N LEU A 96 0.40 -3.24 0.98
CA LEU A 96 1.70 -3.91 1.15
C LEU A 96 1.77 -4.81 2.41
N ALA A 97 0.73 -4.79 3.23
CA ALA A 97 0.65 -5.60 4.45
C ALA A 97 -0.71 -6.32 4.51
N ALA A 98 -0.73 -7.47 5.17
CA ALA A 98 -1.99 -8.15 5.47
C ALA A 98 -2.76 -7.38 6.55
N VAL A 99 -4.09 -7.35 6.42
CA VAL A 99 -4.98 -6.59 7.32
C VAL A 99 -6.18 -7.48 7.64
N THR A 100 -6.53 -7.60 8.92
CA THR A 100 -7.74 -8.31 9.34
C THR A 100 -8.99 -7.47 9.02
N SER A 101 -10.15 -8.10 8.93
CA SER A 101 -11.41 -7.37 8.69
C SER A 101 -11.68 -6.35 9.80
N GLY A 102 -12.07 -5.13 9.43
CA GLY A 102 -12.37 -4.02 10.34
C GLY A 102 -11.13 -3.24 10.79
N ALA A 103 -9.92 -3.73 10.55
CA ALA A 103 -8.69 -3.03 10.89
C ALA A 103 -8.33 -1.97 9.83
N ASN A 104 -7.49 -1.02 10.23
CA ASN A 104 -7.02 0.04 9.36
C ASN A 104 -6.01 -0.49 8.34
N ALA A 105 -6.31 -0.33 7.05
CA ALA A 105 -5.41 -0.65 5.94
C ALA A 105 -4.73 0.61 5.41
N THR A 106 -3.43 0.55 5.17
CA THR A 106 -2.70 1.57 4.42
C THR A 106 -2.81 1.26 2.92
N VAL A 107 -3.65 2.02 2.22
CA VAL A 107 -3.86 1.91 0.78
C VAL A 107 -2.86 2.79 0.07
N TYR A 108 -2.16 2.24 -0.93
CA TYR A 108 -1.25 2.94 -1.84
C TYR A 108 -1.99 3.20 -3.16
N PHE A 109 -2.08 4.47 -3.55
CA PHE A 109 -2.78 4.91 -4.76
C PHE A 109 -1.92 4.87 -6.02
N GLU A 110 -0.60 4.87 -5.84
CA GLU A 110 0.38 4.79 -6.92
C GLU A 110 1.67 4.09 -6.44
N GLY A 111 2.58 3.84 -7.38
CA GLY A 111 3.89 3.28 -7.09
C GLY A 111 3.96 1.76 -7.26
N THR A 112 4.97 1.13 -6.65
CA THR A 112 5.26 -0.30 -6.90
C THR A 112 4.67 -1.20 -5.82
N ASN A 113 3.77 -2.10 -6.22
CA ASN A 113 3.34 -3.22 -5.39
C ASN A 113 4.40 -4.32 -5.42
N THR A 114 5.16 -4.46 -4.34
CA THR A 114 6.27 -5.44 -4.20
C THR A 114 5.87 -6.74 -3.52
N GLN A 115 4.57 -6.92 -3.22
CA GLN A 115 4.06 -8.07 -2.48
C GLN A 115 3.31 -9.07 -3.36
N VAL A 116 3.38 -8.89 -4.68
CA VAL A 116 2.84 -9.84 -5.66
C VAL A 116 3.85 -10.96 -5.94
N SER A 117 3.39 -12.03 -6.57
CA SER A 117 4.24 -13.11 -7.05
C SER A 117 3.73 -13.68 -8.37
N GLY A 118 4.58 -14.45 -9.06
CA GLY A 118 4.22 -15.17 -10.28
C GLY A 118 3.90 -14.29 -11.49
N GLN A 119 4.23 -13.00 -11.44
CA GLN A 119 3.94 -12.09 -12.55
C GLN A 119 4.92 -12.31 -13.72
N THR A 120 4.47 -12.02 -14.93
CA THR A 120 5.34 -11.96 -16.12
C THR A 120 5.49 -10.51 -16.51
N ALA A 121 6.72 -10.09 -16.82
CA ALA A 121 6.99 -8.69 -17.17
C ALA A 121 6.11 -8.23 -18.35
N GLY A 122 5.47 -7.07 -18.20
CA GLY A 122 4.50 -6.55 -19.17
C GLY A 122 3.18 -6.09 -18.54
N PRO A 123 2.18 -5.75 -19.36
CA PRO A 123 0.88 -5.28 -18.88
C PRO A 123 0.17 -6.32 -18.02
N VAL A 124 -0.45 -5.84 -16.93
CA VAL A 124 -1.28 -6.67 -16.04
C VAL A 124 -2.65 -6.03 -15.85
N PHE A 125 -3.65 -6.88 -15.71
CA PHE A 125 -5.06 -6.52 -15.63
C PHE A 125 -5.68 -7.06 -14.34
N LEU A 126 -6.68 -6.35 -13.84
CA LEU A 126 -7.55 -6.82 -12.75
C LEU A 126 -8.16 -8.16 -13.13
N GLN A 127 -8.10 -9.12 -12.22
CA GLN A 127 -8.58 -10.48 -12.47
C GLN A 127 -9.94 -10.74 -11.82
N THR A 128 -10.54 -11.86 -12.21
CA THR A 128 -11.82 -12.35 -11.65
C THR A 128 -11.67 -13.06 -10.30
N THR A 129 -10.43 -13.34 -9.88
CA THR A 129 -10.14 -13.66 -8.48
C THR A 129 -9.90 -12.34 -7.76
N ALA A 130 -10.75 -12.04 -6.78
CA ALA A 130 -10.70 -10.78 -6.06
C ALA A 130 -9.31 -10.53 -5.46
N GLY A 131 -8.80 -9.31 -5.64
CA GLY A 131 -7.52 -8.83 -5.13
C GLY A 131 -6.33 -9.08 -6.06
N THR A 132 -6.48 -9.85 -7.14
CA THR A 132 -5.33 -10.31 -7.93
C THR A 132 -5.17 -9.62 -9.28
N ALA A 133 -3.94 -9.69 -9.81
CA ALA A 133 -3.55 -9.20 -11.12
C ALA A 133 -2.96 -10.32 -11.98
N GLY A 134 -3.12 -10.22 -13.30
CA GLY A 134 -2.61 -11.20 -14.26
C GLY A 134 -2.45 -10.64 -15.67
N ALA A 135 -1.68 -11.32 -16.51
CA ALA A 135 -1.33 -10.85 -17.87
C ALA A 135 -2.50 -10.90 -18.87
N THR A 136 -3.49 -11.77 -18.64
CA THR A 136 -4.65 -11.93 -19.52
C THR A 136 -5.83 -11.15 -18.96
N ALA A 137 -6.39 -10.23 -19.75
CA ALA A 137 -7.60 -9.50 -19.38
C ALA A 137 -8.82 -10.45 -19.29
N PRO A 138 -9.70 -10.30 -18.29
CA PRO A 138 -10.99 -10.97 -18.28
C PRO A 138 -11.82 -10.65 -19.53
N SER A 139 -12.63 -11.59 -20.03
CA SER A 139 -13.31 -11.45 -21.32
C SER A 139 -14.82 -11.78 -21.34
N ALA A 140 -15.39 -12.22 -20.22
CA ALA A 140 -16.83 -12.48 -20.14
C ALA A 140 -17.64 -11.18 -20.07
N ALA A 141 -18.87 -11.21 -20.60
CA ALA A 141 -19.83 -10.11 -20.47
C ALA A 141 -20.06 -9.77 -18.99
N GLY A 142 -20.11 -8.48 -18.67
CA GLY A 142 -20.20 -7.95 -17.31
C GLY A 142 -18.86 -7.84 -16.58
N ASN A 143 -17.77 -8.40 -17.10
CA ASN A 143 -16.46 -8.22 -16.48
C ASN A 143 -15.96 -6.78 -16.62
N VAL A 144 -15.22 -6.33 -15.62
CA VAL A 144 -14.46 -5.09 -15.61
C VAL A 144 -13.04 -5.36 -16.09
N VAL A 145 -12.71 -4.87 -17.28
CA VAL A 145 -11.34 -4.85 -17.80
C VAL A 145 -10.67 -3.56 -17.33
N GLN A 146 -9.73 -3.70 -16.41
CA GLN A 146 -8.91 -2.59 -15.95
C GLN A 146 -7.44 -3.00 -16.04
N ARG A 147 -6.62 -2.23 -16.76
CA ARG A 147 -5.17 -2.37 -16.67
C ARG A 147 -4.72 -1.78 -15.34
N LEU A 148 -4.03 -2.57 -14.54
CA LEU A 148 -3.51 -2.15 -13.24
C LEU A 148 -2.12 -1.53 -13.33
N GLY A 149 -1.41 -1.76 -14.44
CA GLY A 149 -0.09 -1.20 -14.67
C GLY A 149 0.81 -2.17 -15.42
N ILE A 150 2.12 -2.13 -15.11
CA ILE A 150 3.15 -2.96 -15.73
C ILE A 150 3.88 -3.77 -14.66
N ALA A 151 3.90 -5.09 -14.80
CA ALA A 151 4.80 -5.95 -14.07
C ALA A 151 6.25 -5.70 -14.53
N ILE A 152 7.12 -5.35 -13.59
CA ILE A 152 8.55 -5.09 -13.84
C ILE A 152 9.43 -6.29 -13.42
N SER A 153 8.87 -7.21 -12.64
CA SER A 153 9.47 -8.50 -12.30
C SER A 153 8.38 -9.49 -11.89
N ALA A 154 8.77 -10.72 -11.54
CA ALA A 154 7.83 -11.71 -11.00
C ALA A 154 7.19 -11.29 -9.67
N THR A 155 7.80 -10.35 -8.95
CA THR A 155 7.39 -9.93 -7.60
C THR A 155 7.12 -8.44 -7.49
N ALA A 156 6.98 -7.73 -8.62
CA ALA A 156 6.74 -6.30 -8.61
C ALA A 156 5.87 -5.85 -9.79
N ILE A 157 4.82 -5.09 -9.47
CA ILE A 157 3.99 -4.36 -10.44
C ILE A 157 4.09 -2.86 -10.14
N ASN A 158 4.48 -2.06 -11.13
CA ASN A 158 4.28 -0.63 -11.07
C ASN A 158 2.80 -0.33 -11.34
N PHE A 159 2.08 0.07 -10.30
CA PHE A 159 0.66 0.36 -10.36
C PHE A 159 0.40 1.71 -11.01
N GLU A 160 -0.43 1.69 -12.04
CA GLU A 160 -0.94 2.85 -12.76
C GLU A 160 -2.42 2.58 -13.02
N SER A 161 -3.30 3.26 -12.27
CA SER A 161 -4.74 3.04 -12.36
C SER A 161 -5.25 3.36 -13.78
N GLY A 162 -5.52 2.31 -14.55
CA GLY A 162 -6.13 2.43 -15.87
C GLY A 162 -7.63 2.67 -15.77
N VAL A 163 -8.21 3.28 -16.82
CA VAL A 163 -9.65 3.46 -16.94
C VAL A 163 -10.33 2.08 -17.03
N PRO A 164 -11.25 1.74 -16.10
CA PRO A 164 -11.98 0.48 -16.16
C PRO A 164 -13.02 0.50 -17.27
N VAL A 165 -13.15 -0.61 -18.00
CA VAL A 165 -14.16 -0.82 -19.05
C VAL A 165 -15.00 -2.03 -18.69
N VAL A 166 -16.32 -1.84 -18.59
CA VAL A 166 -17.26 -2.95 -18.41
C VAL A 166 -17.60 -3.54 -19.77
N LEU A 167 -17.42 -4.86 -19.92
CA LEU A 167 -17.77 -5.56 -21.16
C LEU A 167 -19.28 -5.78 -21.23
N ALA A 168 -19.85 -5.56 -22.42
CA ALA A 168 -21.27 -5.74 -22.71
C ALA A 168 -21.66 -7.21 -22.88
#